data_AF-A0AAV9Z4H4-F1
#
_entry.id   AF-A0AAV9Z4H4-F1
#
_cell.length_a   1.000
_cell.length_b   1.000
_cell.length_c   1.000
_cell.angle_alpha   90.00
_cell.angle_beta   90.00
_cell.angle_gamma   90.00
#
_symmetry.space_group_name_H-M   'P 1'
#
loop_
_entity.id
_entity.type
_entity.pdbx_description
1 polymer ?
#
loop_
_entity_poly.entity_id
_entity_poly.type
_entity_poly.pdbx_seq_one_letter_code
_entity_poly.pdbx_strand_id
1 'polypeptide(L)'
;MNSETRAPSVVSLSQSIPDAQPERTHSVCPGIQLVFRPGENQHTSYPFGMHAQIAVPWDYSSEGNRFFIRSTSCRKQVHGSQSHLCNPCDVLNRRNELLYDIRKRIADGVQENTPLIYFPIGGLIRRIRKKNDQLEAMRLTKLN
;
A
#
# COMPACT_ATOMS: atom_id res chain seq x y z
N MET A 1 61.37 -52.88 17.53
CA MET A 1 60.26 -53.84 17.46
C MET A 1 59.02 -53.16 18.01
N ASN A 2 58.18 -52.71 17.06
CA ASN A 2 56.78 -52.31 17.06
C ASN A 2 56.17 -51.66 18.32
N SER A 3 55.95 -50.36 18.23
CA SER A 3 55.03 -49.58 19.07
C SER A 3 53.63 -49.63 18.44
N GLU A 4 52.68 -50.32 19.08
CA GLU A 4 51.27 -50.31 18.68
C GLU A 4 50.53 -49.16 19.36
N THR A 5 50.11 -48.17 18.57
CA THR A 5 49.27 -47.06 19.01
C THR A 5 47.80 -47.46 18.84
N ARG A 6 47.09 -47.64 19.96
CA ARG A 6 45.66 -47.97 19.99
C ARG A 6 44.82 -46.68 19.86
N ALA A 7 44.12 -46.53 18.76
CA ALA A 7 43.18 -45.42 18.52
C ALA A 7 41.93 -45.52 19.43
N PRO A 8 41.35 -44.41 19.89
CA PRO A 8 40.09 -44.45 20.62
C PRO A 8 38.89 -44.63 19.67
N SER A 9 37.94 -45.49 20.08
CA SER A 9 36.66 -45.71 19.41
C SER A 9 35.77 -44.48 19.52
N VAL A 10 35.37 -43.93 18.37
CA VAL A 10 34.38 -42.86 18.26
C VAL A 10 32.98 -43.50 18.29
N VAL A 11 32.25 -43.30 19.39
CA VAL A 11 30.85 -43.71 19.50
C VAL A 11 30.00 -42.70 18.71
N SER A 12 29.47 -43.12 17.56
CA SER A 12 28.49 -42.33 16.80
C SER A 12 27.15 -42.32 17.55
N LEU A 13 26.79 -41.20 18.16
CA LEU A 13 25.41 -40.92 18.55
C LEU A 13 24.65 -40.38 17.33
N SER A 14 23.90 -41.25 16.66
CA SER A 14 22.83 -40.81 15.74
C SER A 14 21.63 -40.35 16.57
N GLN A 15 21.65 -39.08 16.98
CA GLN A 15 20.45 -38.41 17.50
C GLN A 15 19.58 -37.97 16.32
N SER A 16 18.45 -38.67 16.16
CA SER A 16 17.37 -38.29 15.26
C SER A 16 16.79 -36.92 15.65
N ILE A 17 16.92 -35.96 14.75
CA ILE A 17 16.28 -34.63 14.85
C ILE A 17 14.76 -34.84 14.80
N PRO A 18 13.98 -34.40 15.80
CA PRO A 18 12.54 -34.43 15.71
C PRO A 18 12.09 -33.47 14.59
N ASP A 19 11.25 -33.97 13.69
CA ASP A 19 10.56 -33.19 12.65
C ASP A 19 9.92 -31.95 13.27
N ALA A 20 10.52 -30.79 13.02
CA ALA A 20 9.91 -29.52 13.35
C ALA A 20 8.70 -29.35 12.42
N GLN A 21 7.50 -29.61 12.97
CA GLN A 21 6.25 -29.17 12.36
C GLN A 21 6.41 -27.70 11.96
N PRO A 22 6.02 -27.28 10.74
CA PRO A 22 6.11 -25.88 10.35
C PRO A 22 5.21 -25.08 11.27
N GLU A 23 5.84 -24.41 12.22
CA GLU A 23 5.20 -23.43 13.09
C GLU A 23 4.47 -22.46 12.18
N ARG A 24 3.13 -22.43 12.28
CA ARG A 24 2.32 -21.53 11.45
C ARG A 24 2.74 -20.11 11.84
N THR A 25 3.63 -19.51 11.08
CA THR A 25 4.04 -18.13 11.26
C THR A 25 2.86 -17.25 10.86
N HIS A 26 2.05 -16.89 11.85
CA HIS A 26 0.98 -15.93 11.66
C HIS A 26 1.64 -14.56 11.48
N SER A 27 1.71 -14.08 10.24
CA SER A 27 2.15 -12.72 9.96
C SER A 27 0.96 -11.76 9.97
N VAL A 28 1.20 -10.52 10.37
CA VAL A 28 0.18 -9.46 10.39
C VAL A 28 -0.05 -8.98 8.97
N CYS A 29 -1.31 -8.86 8.54
CA CYS A 29 -1.63 -8.32 7.22
C CYS A 29 -1.33 -6.81 7.18
N PRO A 30 -0.33 -6.35 6.43
CA PRO A 30 0.03 -4.93 6.35
C PRO A 30 -1.07 -4.13 5.65
N GLY A 31 -1.85 -4.78 4.78
CA GLY A 31 -2.77 -4.10 3.86
C GLY A 31 -2.05 -3.68 2.59
N ILE A 32 -2.78 -3.02 1.71
CA ILE A 32 -2.30 -2.64 0.39
C ILE A 32 -1.63 -1.28 0.47
N GLN A 33 -0.33 -1.21 0.20
CA GLN A 33 0.36 0.07 0.14
C GLN A 33 -0.02 0.83 -1.15
N LEU A 34 -0.40 2.09 -1.01
CA LEU A 34 -0.46 3.02 -2.13
C LEU A 34 0.89 3.75 -2.26
N VAL A 35 1.35 3.88 -3.50
CA VAL A 35 2.59 4.58 -3.84
C VAL A 35 2.21 5.86 -4.58
N PHE A 36 2.83 6.96 -4.18
CA PHE A 36 2.61 8.29 -4.77
C PHE A 36 3.80 8.69 -5.63
N ARG A 37 3.58 9.64 -6.53
CA ARG A 37 4.65 10.18 -7.39
C ARG A 37 5.72 10.90 -6.55
N PRO A 38 6.95 11.04 -7.07
CA PRO A 38 7.97 11.85 -6.41
C PRO A 38 7.48 13.26 -6.10
N GLY A 39 7.71 13.74 -4.88
CA GLY A 39 7.26 15.05 -4.40
C GLY A 39 5.77 15.12 -4.02
N GLU A 40 5.01 14.04 -4.21
CA GLU A 40 3.62 13.90 -3.79
C GLU A 40 3.51 12.96 -2.58
N ASN A 41 2.45 13.12 -1.78
CA ASN A 41 2.20 12.29 -0.60
C ASN A 41 0.70 11.99 -0.43
N GLN A 42 0.36 11.19 0.58
CA GLN A 42 -1.00 10.78 0.87
C GLN A 42 -1.96 11.95 1.05
N HIS A 43 -1.53 13.02 1.72
CA HIS A 43 -2.38 14.16 2.06
C HIS A 43 -2.73 15.00 0.84
N THR A 44 -1.85 15.03 -0.16
CA THR A 44 -2.04 15.83 -1.37
C THR A 44 -2.58 15.04 -2.55
N SER A 45 -2.57 13.71 -2.50
CA SER A 45 -2.77 12.84 -3.67
C SER A 45 -3.88 11.80 -3.51
N TYR A 46 -4.21 11.40 -2.29
CA TYR A 46 -5.33 10.49 -2.06
C TYR A 46 -6.67 11.26 -2.07
N PRO A 47 -7.71 10.78 -2.77
CA PRO A 47 -8.99 11.47 -2.86
C PRO A 47 -9.87 11.24 -1.62
N PHE A 48 -9.54 11.90 -0.50
CA PHE A 48 -10.31 11.77 0.74
C PHE A 48 -11.80 12.13 0.59
N GLY A 49 -12.14 13.05 -0.31
CA GLY A 49 -13.51 13.51 -0.51
C GLY A 49 -14.51 12.40 -0.87
N MET A 50 -14.06 11.32 -1.50
CA MET A 50 -14.94 10.21 -1.87
C MET A 50 -15.55 9.50 -0.64
N HIS A 51 -14.85 9.50 0.50
CA HIS A 51 -15.33 8.83 1.72
C HIS A 51 -16.57 9.51 2.32
N ALA A 52 -16.83 10.77 1.97
CA ALA A 52 -18.01 11.49 2.42
C ALA A 52 -19.28 11.14 1.62
N GLN A 53 -19.15 10.51 0.45
CA GLN A 53 -20.27 10.28 -0.48
C GLN A 53 -20.40 8.82 -0.92
N ILE A 54 -19.32 8.05 -0.86
CA ILE A 54 -19.26 6.67 -1.33
C ILE A 54 -18.88 5.78 -0.17
N ALA A 55 -19.72 4.79 0.12
CA ALA A 55 -19.37 3.70 1.02
C ALA A 55 -18.29 2.84 0.36
N VAL A 56 -17.05 2.97 0.82
CA VAL A 56 -15.93 2.18 0.31
C VAL A 56 -15.66 0.98 1.22
N PRO A 57 -15.33 -0.22 0.67
CA PRO A 57 -15.11 -1.43 1.46
C PRO A 57 -13.69 -1.50 2.07
N TRP A 58 -13.09 -0.36 2.39
CA TRP A 58 -11.77 -0.29 3.00
C TRP A 58 -11.58 0.89 3.96
N ASP A 59 -10.76 0.65 4.97
CA ASP A 59 -10.16 1.67 5.81
C ASP A 59 -8.82 2.10 5.23
N TYR A 60 -8.31 3.23 5.70
CA TYR A 60 -6.98 3.72 5.37
C TYR A 60 -6.15 3.99 6.63
N SER A 61 -4.83 3.87 6.52
CA SER A 61 -3.89 4.26 7.57
C SER A 61 -2.64 4.90 6.97
N SER A 62 -2.01 5.77 7.75
CA SER A 62 -0.73 6.40 7.40
C SER A 62 0.30 6.03 8.46
N GLU A 63 1.44 5.52 8.03
CA GLU A 63 2.56 5.14 8.90
C GLU A 63 3.82 5.79 8.35
N GLY A 64 4.23 6.90 8.97
CA GLY A 64 5.24 7.79 8.40
C GLY A 64 4.85 8.28 7.01
N ASN A 65 5.71 8.04 6.02
CA ASN A 65 5.48 8.40 4.62
C ASN A 65 4.81 7.30 3.79
N ARG A 66 4.29 6.25 4.43
CA ARG A 66 3.60 5.15 3.75
C ARG A 66 2.11 5.25 4.02
N PHE A 67 1.32 4.98 3.00
CA PHE A 67 -0.14 4.97 3.08
C PHE A 67 -0.66 3.60 2.70
N PHE A 68 -1.58 3.09 3.51
CA PHE A 68 -2.13 1.76 3.36
C PHE A 68 -3.63 1.82 3.28
N ILE A 69 -4.16 0.92 2.45
CA ILE A 69 -5.58 0.63 2.33
C ILE A 69 -5.80 -0.79 2.82
N ARG A 70 -6.79 -1.00 3.68
CA ARG A 70 -7.09 -2.29 4.26
C ARG A 70 -8.56 -2.57 4.13
N SER A 71 -8.94 -3.75 3.64
CA SER A 71 -10.34 -4.15 3.60
C SER A 71 -10.96 -4.05 5.00
N THR A 72 -12.18 -3.55 5.11
CA THR A 72 -12.94 -3.53 6.37
C THR A 72 -13.20 -4.94 6.92
N SER A 73 -13.13 -5.96 6.06
CA SER A 73 -13.22 -7.38 6.44
C SER A 73 -11.86 -8.01 6.81
N CYS A 74 -10.78 -7.21 6.87
CA CYS A 74 -9.45 -7.70 7.20
C CYS A 74 -9.33 -8.07 8.69
N ARG A 75 -9.00 -9.33 8.97
CA ARG A 75 -8.74 -9.82 10.33
C ARG A 75 -7.30 -9.61 10.82
N LYS A 76 -6.51 -8.81 10.09
CA LYS A 76 -5.09 -8.51 10.37
C LYS A 76 -4.17 -9.72 10.44
N GLN A 77 -4.60 -10.90 9.97
CA GLN A 77 -3.81 -12.13 9.98
C GLN A 77 -3.66 -12.65 8.56
N VAL A 78 -2.47 -13.19 8.26
CA VAL A 78 -2.14 -13.87 7.01
C VAL A 78 -1.84 -15.32 7.33
N HIS A 79 -2.45 -16.23 6.58
CA HIS A 79 -2.20 -17.67 6.70
C HIS A 79 -1.37 -18.14 5.50
N GLY A 80 -0.23 -18.78 5.79
CA GLY A 80 0.66 -19.34 4.77
C GLY A 80 1.69 -18.36 4.22
N SER A 81 2.57 -18.87 3.37
CA SER A 81 3.82 -18.21 2.93
C SER A 81 3.75 -17.51 1.58
N GLN A 82 2.66 -17.66 0.80
CA GLN A 82 2.64 -17.24 -0.61
C GLN A 82 2.19 -15.79 -0.84
N SER A 83 1.45 -15.18 0.08
CA SER A 83 0.96 -13.81 -0.05
C SER A 83 1.16 -13.06 1.26
N HIS A 84 1.68 -11.84 1.20
CA HIS A 84 1.75 -10.95 2.36
C HIS A 84 0.39 -10.31 2.69
N LEU A 85 -0.63 -10.48 1.83
CA LEU A 85 -1.97 -9.97 2.05
C LEU A 85 -2.92 -11.10 2.46
N CYS A 86 -3.79 -10.82 3.42
CA CYS A 86 -4.92 -11.71 3.72
C CYS A 86 -5.91 -11.74 2.54
N ASN A 87 -6.72 -12.80 2.45
CA ASN A 87 -7.67 -12.99 1.35
C ASN A 87 -8.60 -11.76 1.11
N PRO A 88 -9.22 -11.14 2.14
CA PRO A 88 -10.02 -9.92 1.93
C PRO A 88 -9.24 -8.76 1.29
N CYS A 89 -8.00 -8.52 1.72
CA CYS A 89 -7.16 -7.47 1.15
C CYS A 89 -6.69 -7.82 -0.27
N ASP A 90 -6.40 -9.08 -0.57
CA ASP A 90 -6.04 -9.50 -1.92
C ASP A 90 -7.22 -9.40 -2.90
N VAL A 91 -8.43 -9.82 -2.48
CA VAL A 91 -9.66 -9.64 -3.26
C VAL A 91 -9.93 -8.17 -3.51
N LEU A 92 -9.84 -7.33 -2.48
CA LEU A 92 -9.95 -5.88 -2.63
C LEU A 92 -8.91 -5.35 -3.64
N ASN A 93 -7.66 -5.80 -3.54
CA ASN A 93 -6.56 -5.37 -4.41
C ASN A 93 -6.79 -5.71 -5.88
N ARG A 94 -7.39 -6.88 -6.17
CA ARG A 94 -7.51 -7.41 -7.54
C ARG A 94 -8.85 -7.13 -8.21
N ARG A 95 -9.94 -7.03 -7.42
CA ARG A 95 -11.31 -7.02 -7.97
C ARG A 95 -12.06 -5.71 -7.76
N ASN A 96 -11.51 -4.75 -7.02
CA ASN A 96 -12.20 -3.49 -6.76
C ASN A 96 -11.81 -2.42 -7.81
N GLU A 97 -12.75 -2.10 -8.70
CA GLU A 97 -12.57 -1.12 -9.78
C GLU A 97 -12.29 0.29 -9.26
N LEU A 98 -12.98 0.71 -8.19
CA LEU A 98 -12.77 2.04 -7.61
C LEU A 98 -11.34 2.20 -7.09
N LEU A 99 -10.81 1.19 -6.40
CA LEU A 99 -9.42 1.19 -5.93
C LEU A 99 -8.42 1.19 -7.09
N TYR A 100 -8.69 0.43 -8.15
CA TYR A 100 -7.89 0.46 -9.39
C TYR A 100 -7.85 1.86 -9.99
N ASP A 101 -9.02 2.50 -10.15
CA ASP A 101 -9.13 3.85 -10.69
C ASP A 101 -8.43 4.90 -9.83
N ILE A 102 -8.49 4.78 -8.51
CA ILE A 102 -7.77 5.67 -7.58
C ILE A 102 -6.26 5.56 -7.81
N ARG A 103 -5.73 4.34 -7.94
CA ARG A 103 -4.30 4.13 -8.24
C ARG A 103 -3.92 4.73 -9.57
N LYS A 104 -4.76 4.53 -10.59
CA LYS A 104 -4.56 5.11 -11.91
C LYS A 104 -4.51 6.63 -11.84
N ARG A 105 -5.44 7.28 -11.11
CA ARG A 105 -5.43 8.73 -10.91
C ARG A 105 -4.25 9.24 -10.10
N ILE A 106 -3.75 8.47 -9.13
CA ILE A 106 -2.53 8.80 -8.39
C ILE A 106 -1.31 8.74 -9.31
N ALA A 107 -1.23 7.74 -10.19
CA ALA A 107 -0.11 7.56 -11.12
C ALA A 107 -0.15 8.57 -12.28
N ASP A 108 -1.29 8.71 -12.93
CA ASP A 108 -1.44 9.45 -14.19
C ASP A 108 -1.85 10.92 -13.95
N GLY A 109 -2.34 11.23 -12.74
CA GLY A 109 -3.02 12.48 -12.43
C GLY A 109 -4.52 12.43 -12.67
N VAL A 110 -5.21 13.48 -12.21
CA VAL A 110 -6.67 13.60 -12.32
C VAL A 110 -7.03 14.41 -13.56
N GLN A 111 -7.91 13.86 -14.40
CA GLN A 111 -8.43 14.56 -15.58
C GLN A 111 -9.35 15.71 -15.20
N GLU A 112 -9.40 16.75 -16.04
CA GLU A 112 -10.14 17.98 -15.75
C GLU A 112 -11.64 17.76 -15.47
N ASN A 113 -12.25 16.83 -16.18
CA ASN A 113 -13.68 16.52 -16.08
C ASN A 113 -14.03 15.51 -14.98
N THR A 114 -13.05 15.10 -14.16
CA THR A 114 -13.31 14.17 -13.05
C THR A 114 -14.27 14.81 -12.03
N PRO A 115 -15.21 14.05 -11.43
CA PRO A 115 -15.99 14.57 -10.30
C PRO A 115 -15.10 15.04 -9.14
N LEU A 116 -15.48 16.14 -8.49
CA LEU A 116 -14.68 16.78 -7.44
C LEU A 116 -14.36 15.87 -6.24
N ILE A 117 -15.21 14.89 -5.95
CA ILE A 117 -14.97 13.91 -4.88
C ILE A 117 -13.72 13.06 -5.09
N TYR A 118 -13.30 12.90 -6.35
CA TYR A 118 -12.08 12.17 -6.71
C TYR A 118 -10.88 13.09 -6.93
N PHE A 119 -11.04 14.40 -6.77
CA PHE A 119 -9.91 15.32 -6.80
C PHE A 119 -9.19 15.30 -5.45
N PRO A 120 -7.89 14.96 -5.42
CA PRO A 120 -7.12 15.10 -4.20
C PRO A 120 -6.82 16.58 -3.95
N ILE A 121 -6.50 16.92 -2.70
CA ILE A 121 -6.32 18.31 -2.26
C ILE A 121 -5.26 19.05 -3.11
N GLY A 122 -4.14 18.38 -3.45
CA GLY A 122 -3.11 18.96 -4.30
C GLY A 122 -3.62 19.31 -5.69
N GLY A 123 -4.51 18.49 -6.26
CA GLY A 123 -5.18 18.76 -7.53
C GLY A 123 -6.11 19.98 -7.45
N LEU A 124 -6.88 20.12 -6.36
CA LEU A 124 -7.75 21.26 -6.13
C LEU A 124 -6.96 22.58 -6.01
N ILE A 125 -5.87 22.59 -5.23
CA ILE A 125 -5.00 23.76 -5.07
C ILE A 125 -4.44 24.22 -6.42
N ARG A 126 -3.89 23.29 -7.22
CA ARG A 126 -3.37 23.60 -8.56
C ARG A 126 -4.45 24.20 -9.46
N ARG A 127 -5.68 23.67 -9.39
CA ARG A 127 -6.81 24.16 -10.18
C ARG A 127 -7.23 25.57 -9.80
N ILE A 128 -7.27 25.87 -8.49
CA ILE A 128 -7.60 27.20 -7.99
C ILE A 128 -6.53 28.22 -8.41
N ARG A 129 -5.25 27.88 -8.26
CA ARG A 129 -4.13 28.74 -8.70
C ARG A 129 -4.24 29.07 -10.18
N LYS A 130 -4.39 28.05 -11.04
CA LYS A 130 -4.55 28.24 -12.49
C LYS A 130 -5.71 29.19 -12.83
N LYS A 131 -6.86 29.06 -12.14
CA LYS A 131 -8.00 29.96 -12.36
C LYS A 131 -7.71 31.39 -11.91
N ASN A 132 -7.02 31.58 -10.79
CA ASN A 132 -6.62 32.90 -10.32
C ASN A 132 -5.66 33.57 -11.31
N ASP A 133 -4.67 32.84 -11.82
CA ASP A 133 -3.72 33.35 -12.81
C ASP A 133 -4.44 33.82 -14.09
N GLN A 134 -5.44 33.06 -14.55
CA GLN A 134 -6.26 33.43 -15.70
C GLN A 134 -7.11 34.68 -15.43
N LEU A 135 -7.68 34.82 -14.24
CA LEU A 135 -8.45 36.00 -13.86
C LEU A 135 -7.58 37.26 -13.82
N GLU A 136 -6.37 37.17 -13.25
CA GLU A 136 -5.44 38.29 -13.21
C GLU A 136 -4.96 38.67 -14.62
N ALA A 137 -4.68 37.70 -15.49
CA ALA A 137 -4.35 37.97 -16.89
C ALA A 137 -5.47 38.74 -17.61
N MET A 138 -6.74 38.38 -17.39
CA MET A 138 -7.89 39.10 -17.96
C MET A 138 -8.10 40.49 -17.36
N ARG A 139 -7.67 40.72 -16.12
CA ARG A 139 -7.72 42.06 -15.50
C ARG A 139 -6.69 42.99 -16.13
N LEU A 140 -5.47 42.48 -16.36
CA LEU A 140 -4.38 43.24 -16.97
C LEU A 140 -4.66 43.62 -18.43
N THR A 141 -5.35 42.77 -19.20
CA THR A 141 -5.70 43.08 -20.60
C THR A 141 -6.80 44.12 -20.76
N LYS A 142 -7.62 44.38 -19.73
CA LYS A 142 -8.64 45.44 -19.75
C LYS A 142 -8.10 46.82 -19.34
N LEU A 143 -6.86 46.88 -18.86
CA LEU A 143 -6.19 48.11 -18.39
C LEU A 143 -5.25 48.71 -19.45
N ASN A 144 -5.05 48.01 -20.57
CA ASN A 144 -4.30 48.46 -21.76
C ASN A 144 -5.26 48.67 -22.93
#